data_AF-A0A7G5ZH65-F1
#
_entry.id   AF-A0A7G5ZH65-F1
#
_cell.length_a   1.000
_cell.length_b   1.000
_cell.length_c   1.000
_cell.angle_alpha   90.00
_cell.angle_beta   90.00
_cell.angle_gamma   90.00
#
_symmetry.space_group_name_H-M   'P 1'
#
loop_
_entity.id
_entity.type
_entity.pdbx_description
1 polymer ?
#
loop_
_entity_poly.entity_id
_entity_poly.type
_entity_poly.pdbx_seq_one_letter_code
_entity_poly.pdbx_strand_id
1 'polypeptide(L)'
;MRNFFQSHWKAIVALVLLIVVAVMTIRPNPASAALDLAGRMREHVRAIASEEHNTATPKALERAAVYIETTLRQAGYVPTRQEYEVAGQRVRNIEVAVANVAQGKRPERIFIVGAHYDSAPGAPGANDNGSGTAAVLELARLLKTVQPRAGTEVRFVFFVNEEPPWFMGADMGSMRHAAEMKRQGQNVEAALVLETMGYYTDAPHTQQLPPGLEGRYPSTGNFIAFVGTLESSKLVRDALAAFRGASDFPAEGLAAPAHTTGVTLSDHSSTAGTAIRR
;
A
#
# COMPACT_ATOMS: atom_id res chain seq x y z
N MET A 1 -42.71 -3.75 -37.08
CA MET A 1 -41.77 -3.76 -35.93
C MET A 1 -42.41 -4.08 -34.58
N ARG A 2 -43.72 -3.85 -34.34
CA ARG A 2 -44.41 -4.20 -33.07
C ARG A 2 -44.58 -5.70 -32.79
N ASN A 3 -44.41 -6.58 -33.77
CA ASN A 3 -44.60 -8.04 -33.61
C ASN A 3 -43.30 -8.84 -33.41
N PHE A 4 -42.12 -8.22 -33.48
CA PHE A 4 -40.85 -8.94 -33.27
C PHE A 4 -40.60 -9.26 -31.79
N PHE A 5 -40.95 -8.32 -30.90
CA PHE A 5 -40.73 -8.44 -29.46
C PHE A 5 -41.72 -9.38 -28.75
N GLN A 6 -42.91 -9.64 -29.31
CA GLN A 6 -43.89 -10.53 -28.68
C GLN A 6 -43.65 -12.03 -28.97
N SER A 7 -42.97 -12.41 -30.05
CA SER A 7 -42.74 -13.84 -30.37
C SER A 7 -41.34 -14.38 -30.00
N HIS A 8 -40.37 -13.52 -29.68
CA HIS A 8 -38.98 -13.93 -29.42
C HIS A 8 -38.50 -13.72 -27.98
N TRP A 9 -39.35 -13.21 -27.08
CA TRP A 9 -38.96 -13.01 -25.68
C TRP A 9 -38.49 -14.30 -25.00
N LYS A 10 -39.06 -15.45 -25.39
CA LYS A 10 -38.62 -16.78 -24.91
C LYS A 10 -37.20 -17.14 -25.36
N ALA A 11 -36.79 -16.73 -26.57
CA ALA A 11 -35.43 -16.95 -27.07
C ALA A 11 -34.40 -16.04 -26.37
N ILE A 12 -34.79 -14.81 -26.06
CA ILE A 12 -33.96 -13.88 -25.26
C ILE A 12 -33.80 -14.40 -23.83
N VAL A 13 -34.89 -14.86 -23.20
CA VAL A 13 -34.83 -15.48 -21.86
C VAL A 13 -33.96 -16.75 -21.88
N ALA A 14 -34.08 -17.60 -22.90
CA ALA A 14 -33.23 -18.78 -23.05
C ALA A 14 -31.74 -18.43 -23.24
N LEU A 15 -31.43 -17.38 -24.01
CA LEU A 15 -30.06 -16.90 -24.21
C LEU A 15 -29.47 -16.30 -22.92
N VAL A 16 -30.25 -15.52 -22.18
CA VAL A 16 -29.86 -14.98 -20.88
C VAL A 16 -29.64 -16.09 -19.87
N LEU A 17 -30.52 -17.11 -19.82
CA LEU A 17 -30.34 -18.29 -18.96
C LEU A 17 -29.10 -19.09 -19.35
N LEU A 18 -28.81 -19.26 -20.64
CA LEU A 18 -27.58 -19.91 -21.12
C LEU A 18 -26.31 -19.13 -20.74
N ILE A 19 -26.35 -17.80 -20.83
CA ILE A 19 -25.25 -16.93 -20.39
C ILE A 19 -25.08 -17.01 -18.86
N VAL A 20 -26.18 -16.99 -18.10
CA VAL A 20 -26.14 -17.12 -16.63
C VAL A 20 -25.62 -18.49 -16.21
N VAL A 21 -26.05 -19.58 -16.87
CA VAL A 21 -25.54 -20.93 -16.63
C VAL A 21 -24.07 -21.03 -17.01
N ALA A 22 -23.65 -20.49 -18.16
CA ALA A 22 -22.24 -20.44 -18.58
C ALA A 22 -21.37 -19.68 -17.56
N VAL A 23 -21.83 -18.52 -17.10
CA VAL A 23 -21.16 -17.69 -16.07
C VAL A 23 -21.14 -18.39 -14.70
N MET A 24 -22.15 -19.19 -14.36
CA MET A 24 -22.17 -19.99 -13.12
C MET A 24 -21.31 -21.26 -13.20
N THR A 25 -21.05 -21.79 -14.41
CA THR A 25 -20.16 -22.95 -14.62
C THR A 25 -18.69 -22.56 -14.76
N ILE A 26 -18.39 -21.32 -15.18
CA ILE A 26 -17.04 -20.76 -15.19
C ILE A 26 -16.82 -20.10 -13.84
N ARG A 27 -16.42 -20.89 -12.83
CA ARG A 27 -15.77 -20.32 -11.66
C ARG A 27 -14.36 -19.89 -12.09
N PRO A 28 -13.99 -18.60 -12.05
CA PRO A 28 -12.59 -18.24 -12.20
C PRO A 28 -11.81 -19.04 -11.16
N ASN A 29 -10.80 -19.79 -11.60
CA ASN A 29 -10.01 -20.60 -10.69
C ASN A 29 -9.27 -19.65 -9.74
N PRO A 30 -9.58 -19.62 -8.42
CA PRO A 30 -8.90 -18.74 -7.49
C PRO A 30 -7.38 -18.97 -7.50
N ALA A 31 -6.93 -20.19 -7.81
CA ALA A 31 -5.52 -20.49 -8.00
C ALA A 31 -4.90 -19.76 -9.21
N SER A 32 -5.62 -19.57 -10.32
CA SER A 32 -5.08 -18.83 -11.48
C SER A 32 -5.05 -17.32 -11.24
N ALA A 33 -6.04 -16.77 -10.53
CA ALA A 33 -6.04 -15.36 -10.12
C ALA A 33 -4.92 -15.06 -9.10
N ALA A 34 -4.67 -15.99 -8.16
CA ALA A 34 -3.57 -15.88 -7.20
C ALA A 34 -2.18 -16.04 -7.86
N LEU A 35 -2.02 -16.99 -8.80
CA LEU A 35 -0.79 -17.16 -9.57
C LEU A 35 -0.45 -15.92 -10.41
N ASP A 36 -1.47 -15.27 -10.95
CA ASP A 36 -1.37 -14.02 -11.71
C ASP A 36 -0.96 -12.83 -10.83
N LEU A 37 -1.50 -12.70 -9.61
CA LEU A 37 -1.07 -11.68 -8.65
C LEU A 37 0.38 -11.88 -8.19
N ALA A 38 0.76 -13.10 -7.82
CA ALA A 38 2.14 -13.38 -7.40
C ALA A 38 3.15 -13.15 -8.53
N GLY A 39 2.76 -13.43 -9.79
CA GLY A 39 3.53 -13.08 -10.98
C GLY A 39 3.78 -11.57 -11.08
N ARG A 40 2.71 -10.77 -11.07
CA ARG A 40 2.79 -9.30 -11.12
C ARG A 40 3.63 -8.72 -9.98
N MET A 41 3.44 -9.19 -8.76
CA MET A 41 4.23 -8.70 -7.62
C MET A 41 5.73 -8.93 -7.84
N ARG A 42 6.13 -10.11 -8.35
CA ARG A 42 7.54 -10.36 -8.69
C ARG A 42 8.05 -9.47 -9.82
N GLU A 43 7.21 -9.17 -10.81
CA GLU A 43 7.57 -8.25 -11.89
C GLU A 43 7.79 -6.83 -11.37
N HIS A 44 6.90 -6.33 -10.50
CA HIS A 44 7.08 -5.03 -9.85
C HIS A 44 8.38 -4.97 -9.03
N VAL A 45 8.61 -5.96 -8.16
CA VAL A 45 9.83 -6.03 -7.35
C VAL A 45 11.07 -6.04 -8.24
N ARG A 46 11.09 -6.83 -9.32
CA ARG A 46 12.23 -6.84 -10.25
C ARG A 46 12.42 -5.48 -10.94
N ALA A 47 11.35 -4.84 -11.39
CA ALA A 47 11.46 -3.57 -12.10
C ALA A 47 11.94 -2.41 -11.22
N ILE A 48 11.56 -2.42 -9.94
CA ILE A 48 11.91 -1.37 -8.98
C ILE A 48 13.26 -1.66 -8.32
N ALA A 49 13.47 -2.91 -7.88
CA ALA A 49 14.48 -3.28 -6.91
C ALA A 49 15.47 -4.35 -7.45
N SER A 50 15.97 -4.15 -8.68
CA SER A 50 17.05 -4.96 -9.26
C SER A 50 18.45 -4.42 -8.95
N GLU A 51 18.56 -3.17 -8.53
CA GLU A 51 19.81 -2.49 -8.22
C GLU A 51 19.54 -1.41 -7.16
N GLU A 52 20.59 -0.90 -6.53
CA GLU A 52 20.49 0.20 -5.57
C GLU A 52 19.89 1.44 -6.23
N HIS A 53 18.86 2.02 -5.62
CA HIS A 53 18.09 3.14 -6.13
C HIS A 53 17.75 4.14 -5.02
N ASN A 54 18.61 5.14 -4.87
CA ASN A 54 18.48 6.23 -3.89
C ASN A 54 19.16 7.49 -4.44
N THR A 55 19.33 8.52 -3.62
CA THR A 55 19.95 9.79 -4.06
C THR A 55 21.41 9.67 -4.50
N ALA A 56 22.14 8.62 -4.09
CA ALA A 56 23.49 8.33 -4.58
C ALA A 56 23.47 7.63 -5.96
N THR A 57 22.36 6.98 -6.31
CA THR A 57 22.12 6.30 -7.60
C THR A 57 20.92 6.92 -8.35
N PRO A 58 20.94 8.24 -8.65
CA PRO A 58 19.75 8.98 -9.09
C PRO A 58 19.12 8.48 -10.38
N LYS A 59 19.91 7.87 -11.29
CA LYS A 59 19.37 7.25 -12.51
C LYS A 59 18.51 6.03 -12.20
N ALA A 60 18.88 5.23 -11.20
CA ALA A 60 18.11 4.05 -10.78
C ALA A 60 16.85 4.47 -10.03
N LEU A 61 16.97 5.46 -9.13
CA LEU A 61 15.82 6.06 -8.45
C LEU A 61 14.80 6.67 -9.44
N GLU A 62 15.27 7.33 -10.50
CA GLU A 62 14.41 7.81 -11.59
C GLU A 62 13.69 6.67 -12.31
N ARG A 63 14.38 5.56 -12.60
CA ARG A 63 13.76 4.39 -13.24
C ARG A 63 12.65 3.81 -12.38
N ALA A 64 12.88 3.66 -11.08
CA ALA A 64 11.87 3.18 -10.13
C ALA A 64 10.63 4.09 -10.13
N ALA A 65 10.82 5.40 -10.01
CA ALA A 65 9.72 6.37 -10.04
C ALA A 65 8.94 6.34 -11.38
N VAL A 66 9.63 6.34 -12.52
CA VAL A 66 9.01 6.28 -13.85
C VAL A 66 8.22 4.97 -14.02
N TYR A 67 8.73 3.86 -13.50
CA TYR A 67 8.05 2.58 -13.53
C TYR A 67 6.74 2.62 -12.72
N ILE A 68 6.78 3.14 -11.49
CA ILE A 68 5.60 3.29 -10.62
C ILE A 68 4.53 4.11 -11.35
N GLU A 69 4.88 5.29 -11.85
CA GLU A 69 3.92 6.15 -12.54
C GLU A 69 3.36 5.52 -13.81
N THR A 70 4.20 4.84 -14.59
CA THR A 70 3.76 4.16 -15.81
C THR A 70 2.78 3.05 -15.49
N THR A 71 3.05 2.27 -14.45
CA THR A 71 2.17 1.21 -13.95
C THR A 71 0.83 1.78 -13.48
N LEU A 72 0.84 2.88 -12.73
CA LEU A 72 -0.37 3.57 -12.29
C LEU A 72 -1.18 4.14 -13.46
N ARG A 73 -0.52 4.71 -14.47
CA ARG A 73 -1.19 5.19 -15.71
C ARG A 73 -1.83 4.03 -16.48
N GLN A 74 -1.15 2.89 -16.59
CA GLN A 74 -1.70 1.68 -17.20
C GLN A 74 -2.92 1.15 -16.42
N ALA A 75 -2.94 1.33 -15.10
CA ALA A 75 -4.11 1.04 -14.26
C ALA A 75 -5.23 2.10 -14.35
N GLY A 76 -5.10 3.12 -15.21
CA GLY A 76 -6.12 4.15 -15.44
C GLY A 76 -6.13 5.26 -14.38
N TYR A 77 -5.03 5.46 -13.67
CA TYR A 77 -4.84 6.64 -12.82
C TYR A 77 -4.12 7.77 -13.55
N VAL A 78 -4.25 8.98 -13.00
CA VAL A 78 -3.40 10.12 -13.30
C VAL A 78 -2.57 10.39 -12.04
N PRO A 79 -1.29 9.96 -11.98
CA PRO A 79 -0.46 10.17 -10.81
C PRO A 79 -0.17 11.65 -10.57
N THR A 80 -0.24 12.09 -9.31
CA THR A 80 0.28 13.38 -8.87
C THR A 80 1.66 13.19 -8.26
N ARG A 81 2.47 14.26 -8.29
CA ARG A 81 3.84 14.27 -7.80
C ARG A 81 4.00 15.38 -6.76
N GLN A 82 4.59 15.04 -5.62
CA GLN A 82 5.16 16.04 -4.70
C GLN A 82 6.67 16.09 -4.95
N GLU A 83 7.09 16.93 -5.89
CA GLU A 83 8.51 17.07 -6.25
C GLU A 83 9.24 18.03 -5.32
N TYR A 84 10.50 17.71 -5.01
CA TYR A 84 11.40 18.58 -4.25
C TYR A 84 12.87 18.26 -4.58
N GLU A 85 13.79 19.13 -4.17
CA GLU A 85 15.23 18.97 -4.40
C GLU A 85 15.95 18.60 -3.12
N VAL A 86 16.83 17.60 -3.19
CA VAL A 86 17.67 17.14 -2.09
C VAL A 86 19.06 16.80 -2.66
N ALA A 87 20.12 17.36 -2.08
CA ALA A 87 21.51 17.14 -2.52
C ALA A 87 21.72 17.33 -4.04
N GLY A 88 21.04 18.31 -4.64
CA GLY A 88 21.10 18.59 -6.09
C GLY A 88 20.36 17.57 -6.97
N GLN A 89 19.61 16.63 -6.38
CA GLN A 89 18.76 15.69 -7.08
C GLN A 89 17.29 16.10 -6.93
N ARG A 90 16.55 16.08 -8.05
CA ARG A 90 15.09 16.21 -8.01
C ARG A 90 14.50 14.84 -7.70
N VAL A 91 13.74 14.77 -6.61
CA VAL A 91 13.05 13.56 -6.13
C VAL A 91 11.56 13.83 -6.02
N ARG A 92 10.74 12.79 -5.88
CA ARG A 92 9.30 12.98 -5.67
C ARG A 92 8.63 11.87 -4.87
N ASN A 93 7.64 12.25 -4.06
CA ASN A 93 6.57 11.31 -3.72
C ASN A 93 5.60 11.20 -4.91
N ILE A 94 5.02 10.02 -5.10
CA ILE A 94 4.01 9.77 -6.14
C ILE A 94 2.73 9.34 -5.44
N GLU A 95 1.58 9.89 -5.81
CA GLU A 95 0.31 9.45 -5.24
C GLU A 95 -0.81 9.35 -6.27
N VAL A 96 -1.76 8.45 -6.00
CA VAL A 96 -3.06 8.35 -6.67
C VAL A 96 -4.14 8.11 -5.63
N ALA A 97 -5.40 8.37 -5.98
CA ALA A 97 -6.50 8.20 -5.05
C ALA A 97 -7.74 7.58 -5.69
N VAL A 98 -8.52 6.89 -4.86
CA VAL A 98 -9.94 6.61 -5.11
C VAL A 98 -10.77 7.39 -4.09
N ALA A 99 -11.79 8.09 -4.55
CA ALA A 99 -12.55 9.02 -3.72
C ALA A 99 -14.05 8.92 -4.01
N ASN A 100 -14.85 9.02 -2.95
CA ASN A 100 -16.29 9.25 -3.05
C ASN A 100 -16.60 10.60 -2.37
N VAL A 101 -16.23 11.68 -3.07
CA VAL A 101 -16.35 13.05 -2.59
C VAL A 101 -17.15 13.85 -3.60
N ALA A 102 -18.11 14.63 -3.12
CA ALA A 102 -18.92 15.48 -3.99
C ALA A 102 -18.04 16.51 -4.73
N GLN A 103 -18.40 16.82 -5.97
CA GLN A 103 -17.64 17.76 -6.78
C GLN A 103 -17.47 19.11 -6.07
N GLY A 104 -16.24 19.62 -6.02
CA GLY A 104 -15.90 20.88 -5.35
C GLY A 104 -15.86 20.81 -3.81
N LYS A 105 -16.01 19.62 -3.21
CA LYS A 105 -15.83 19.41 -1.77
C LYS A 105 -14.48 18.76 -1.47
N ARG A 106 -14.01 18.94 -0.24
CA ARG A 106 -12.86 18.23 0.31
C ARG A 106 -13.32 16.90 0.93
N PRO A 107 -12.47 15.86 0.96
CA PRO A 107 -12.76 14.65 1.73
C PRO A 107 -12.94 14.99 3.21
N GLU A 108 -13.92 14.34 3.84
CA GLU A 108 -14.13 14.42 5.29
C GLU A 108 -13.09 13.61 6.05
N ARG A 109 -12.59 12.53 5.42
CA ARG A 109 -11.56 11.65 5.95
C ARG A 109 -10.72 11.04 4.84
N ILE A 110 -9.44 10.91 5.12
CA ILE A 110 -8.44 10.36 4.20
C ILE A 110 -7.79 9.15 4.86
N PHE A 111 -7.76 8.05 4.14
CA PHE A 111 -6.95 6.88 4.47
C PHE A 111 -5.73 6.85 3.54
N ILE A 112 -4.55 6.63 4.09
CA ILE A 112 -3.32 6.47 3.32
C ILE A 112 -2.91 5.00 3.36
N VAL A 113 -2.57 4.45 2.20
CA VAL A 113 -1.88 3.17 2.05
C VAL A 113 -0.58 3.50 1.34
N GLY A 114 0.58 3.27 1.98
CA GLY A 114 1.85 3.73 1.43
C GLY A 114 3.00 2.75 1.58
N ALA A 115 4.09 3.04 0.89
CA ALA A 115 5.36 2.34 0.99
C ALA A 115 6.46 3.25 0.41
N HIS A 116 7.68 3.18 0.93
CA HIS A 116 8.81 3.81 0.24
C HIS A 116 9.30 2.98 -0.93
N TYR A 117 9.83 3.67 -1.93
CA TYR A 117 10.35 3.06 -3.14
C TYR A 117 11.83 3.30 -3.36
N ASP A 118 12.56 3.97 -2.46
CA ASP A 118 14.02 4.00 -2.45
C ASP A 118 14.63 2.82 -1.68
N SER A 119 15.91 2.52 -1.93
CA SER A 119 16.62 1.45 -1.25
C SER A 119 17.77 1.94 -0.36
N ALA A 120 18.03 1.18 0.70
CA ALA A 120 19.26 1.30 1.48
C ALA A 120 20.53 1.32 0.62
N PRO A 121 21.58 2.05 1.05
CA PRO A 121 22.88 2.01 0.41
C PRO A 121 23.46 0.59 0.36
N GLY A 122 23.99 0.17 -0.80
CA GLY A 122 24.59 -1.14 -1.01
C GLY A 122 23.60 -2.30 -1.18
N ALA A 123 22.29 -2.04 -1.24
CA ALA A 123 21.26 -3.07 -1.41
C ALA A 123 20.35 -2.77 -2.60
N PRO A 124 19.87 -3.81 -3.34
CA PRO A 124 18.91 -3.62 -4.42
C PRO A 124 17.50 -3.29 -3.93
N GLY A 125 17.20 -3.54 -2.64
CA GLY A 125 15.94 -3.17 -2.01
C GLY A 125 14.73 -4.07 -2.31
N ALA A 126 14.94 -5.35 -2.64
CA ALA A 126 13.85 -6.23 -3.08
C ALA A 126 12.80 -6.49 -1.99
N ASN A 127 13.25 -6.83 -0.77
CA ASN A 127 12.36 -6.93 0.38
C ASN A 127 12.05 -5.55 0.95
N ASP A 128 13.09 -4.73 1.10
CA ASP A 128 13.06 -3.41 1.72
C ASP A 128 13.42 -2.31 0.69
N ASN A 129 12.46 -1.68 0.01
CA ASN A 129 11.02 -1.94 0.14
C ASN A 129 10.28 -2.07 -1.20
N GLY A 130 10.94 -2.72 -2.17
CA GLY A 130 10.31 -3.16 -3.41
C GLY A 130 9.07 -4.02 -3.16
N SER A 131 9.06 -4.83 -2.09
CA SER A 131 7.91 -5.67 -1.73
C SER A 131 6.68 -4.87 -1.30
N GLY A 132 6.86 -3.86 -0.44
CA GLY A 132 5.80 -2.93 -0.04
C GLY A 132 5.31 -2.09 -1.21
N THR A 133 6.22 -1.52 -2.00
CA THR A 133 5.87 -0.75 -3.21
C THR A 133 5.06 -1.59 -4.20
N ALA A 134 5.47 -2.84 -4.45
CA ALA A 134 4.71 -3.76 -5.30
C ALA A 134 3.30 -4.05 -4.77
N ALA A 135 3.14 -4.22 -3.45
CA ALA A 135 1.85 -4.42 -2.83
C ALA A 135 0.94 -3.18 -2.95
N VAL A 136 1.47 -1.97 -2.76
CA VAL A 136 0.71 -0.72 -2.94
C VAL A 136 0.29 -0.52 -4.39
N LEU A 137 1.14 -0.84 -5.37
CA LEU A 137 0.78 -0.83 -6.81
C LEU A 137 -0.41 -1.74 -7.10
N GLU A 138 -0.37 -2.98 -6.60
CA GLU A 138 -1.45 -3.95 -6.83
C GLU A 138 -2.72 -3.59 -6.06
N LEU A 139 -2.62 -3.03 -4.85
CA LEU A 139 -3.78 -2.51 -4.11
C LEU A 139 -4.42 -1.35 -4.88
N ALA A 140 -3.64 -0.40 -5.40
CA ALA A 140 -4.16 0.68 -6.23
C ALA A 140 -4.88 0.14 -7.47
N ARG A 141 -4.30 -0.86 -8.15
CA ARG A 141 -4.91 -1.50 -9.32
C ARG A 141 -6.22 -2.22 -8.98
N LEU A 142 -6.22 -3.03 -7.93
CA LEU A 142 -7.37 -3.83 -7.51
C LEU A 142 -8.53 -2.97 -6.99
N LEU A 143 -8.21 -1.88 -6.28
CA LEU A 143 -9.21 -1.02 -5.66
C LEU A 143 -9.69 0.12 -6.56
N LYS A 144 -9.19 0.23 -7.80
CA LYS A 144 -9.50 1.34 -8.73
C LYS A 144 -11.00 1.59 -8.93
N THR A 145 -11.79 0.53 -8.96
CA THR A 145 -13.24 0.58 -9.22
C THR A 145 -14.08 0.52 -7.94
N VAL A 146 -13.44 0.32 -6.79
CA VAL A 146 -14.11 0.31 -5.49
C VAL A 146 -14.55 1.73 -5.17
N GLN A 147 -15.80 1.88 -4.73
CA GLN A 147 -16.32 3.14 -4.24
C GLN A 147 -16.20 3.19 -2.71
N PRO A 148 -15.36 4.09 -2.15
CA PRO A 148 -15.35 4.34 -0.72
C PRO A 148 -16.71 4.85 -0.22
N ARG A 149 -16.90 4.85 1.10
CA ARG A 149 -18.05 5.53 1.72
C ARG A 149 -18.05 7.01 1.34
N ALA A 150 -19.23 7.63 1.28
CA ALA A 150 -19.36 9.07 1.05
C ALA A 150 -18.44 9.86 2.00
N GLY A 151 -17.82 10.92 1.46
CA GLY A 151 -16.86 11.76 2.17
C GLY A 151 -15.47 11.13 2.35
N THR A 152 -15.21 9.95 1.79
CA THR A 152 -13.95 9.21 2.01
C THR A 152 -13.06 9.22 0.79
N GLU A 153 -11.78 9.43 1.02
CA GLU A 153 -10.70 9.26 0.04
C GLU A 153 -9.69 8.25 0.56
N VAL A 154 -9.25 7.35 -0.32
CA VAL A 154 -8.15 6.42 -0.06
C VAL A 154 -7.02 6.79 -1.01
N ARG A 155 -5.87 7.19 -0.46
CA ARG A 155 -4.66 7.54 -1.21
C ARG A 155 -3.66 6.40 -1.16
N PHE A 156 -3.14 6.05 -2.33
CA PHE A 156 -1.99 5.17 -2.47
C PHE A 156 -0.77 6.06 -2.70
N VAL A 157 0.19 6.02 -1.77
CA VAL A 157 1.32 6.95 -1.74
C VAL A 157 2.63 6.18 -1.77
N PHE A 158 3.52 6.56 -2.69
CA PHE A 158 4.86 6.01 -2.82
C PHE A 158 5.85 7.07 -2.34
N PHE A 159 6.47 6.81 -1.19
CA PHE A 159 7.39 7.75 -0.54
C PHE A 159 8.82 7.59 -1.09
N VAL A 160 9.53 8.69 -1.22
CA VAL A 160 10.95 8.68 -1.58
C VAL A 160 11.80 9.05 -0.37
N ASN A 161 13.06 8.63 -0.34
CA ASN A 161 14.03 9.01 0.68
C ASN A 161 13.63 8.57 2.10
N GLU A 162 13.05 7.39 2.26
CA GLU A 162 12.91 6.78 3.59
C GLU A 162 14.31 6.49 4.13
N GLU A 163 15.20 5.95 3.30
CA GLU A 163 16.42 5.32 3.75
C GLU A 163 17.51 6.34 4.17
N PRO A 164 18.53 5.92 4.94
CA PRO A 164 19.67 6.76 5.25
C PRO A 164 20.31 7.36 3.99
N PRO A 165 20.68 8.66 3.99
CA PRO A 165 20.83 9.53 5.15
C PRO A 165 19.59 10.38 5.50
N TRP A 166 18.45 10.16 4.84
CA TRP A 166 17.27 11.01 4.98
C TRP A 166 16.28 10.53 6.04
N PHE A 167 16.39 9.26 6.44
CA PHE A 167 15.58 8.61 7.46
C PHE A 167 15.34 9.47 8.70
N MET A 168 14.06 9.62 9.08
CA MET A 168 13.56 10.49 10.16
C MET A 168 13.85 11.99 10.00
N GLY A 169 14.43 12.42 8.87
CA GLY A 169 14.76 13.80 8.55
C GLY A 169 13.64 14.56 7.84
N ALA A 170 13.82 15.87 7.67
CA ALA A 170 12.85 16.72 6.97
C ALA A 170 12.77 16.46 5.46
N ASP A 171 13.80 15.82 4.89
CA ASP A 171 13.89 15.45 3.47
C ASP A 171 13.33 14.06 3.16
N MET A 172 12.93 13.32 4.20
CA MET A 172 12.20 12.07 4.07
C MET A 172 10.82 12.32 3.43
N GLY A 173 10.46 11.51 2.44
CA GLY A 173 9.27 11.71 1.63
C GLY A 173 7.98 11.72 2.45
N SER A 174 7.83 10.78 3.37
CA SER A 174 6.66 10.72 4.26
C SER A 174 6.58 11.91 5.21
N MET A 175 7.71 12.43 5.70
CA MET A 175 7.76 13.67 6.50
C MET A 175 7.32 14.90 5.69
N ARG A 176 7.80 15.03 4.44
CA ARG A 176 7.36 16.07 3.50
C ARG A 176 5.86 15.96 3.20
N HIS A 177 5.36 14.74 3.01
CA HIS A 177 3.95 14.47 2.73
C HIS A 177 3.07 14.84 3.92
N ALA A 178 3.38 14.33 5.12
CA ALA A 178 2.64 14.60 6.33
C ALA A 178 2.62 16.10 6.68
N ALA A 179 3.74 16.80 6.51
CA ALA A 179 3.82 18.25 6.70
C ALA A 179 2.90 19.02 5.73
N GLU A 180 2.85 18.60 4.46
CA GLU A 180 1.98 19.21 3.46
C GLU A 180 0.50 18.94 3.75
N MET A 181 0.14 17.71 4.10
CA MET A 181 -1.21 17.32 4.50
C MET A 181 -1.71 18.17 5.67
N LYS A 182 -0.84 18.37 6.68
CA LYS A 182 -1.12 19.22 7.84
C LYS A 182 -1.27 20.68 7.43
N ARG A 183 -0.37 21.21 6.59
CA ARG A 183 -0.41 22.59 6.07
C ARG A 183 -1.72 22.89 5.33
N GLN A 184 -2.21 21.91 4.58
CA GLN A 184 -3.45 22.00 3.83
C GLN A 184 -4.72 21.79 4.69
N GLY A 185 -4.56 21.41 5.96
CA GLY A 185 -5.67 21.11 6.87
C GLY A 185 -6.45 19.87 6.45
N GLN A 186 -5.77 18.86 5.91
CA GLN A 186 -6.40 17.61 5.50
C GLN A 186 -6.60 16.67 6.69
N ASN A 187 -7.76 16.03 6.78
CA ASN A 187 -8.08 15.10 7.85
C ASN A 187 -7.66 13.66 7.50
N VAL A 188 -6.44 13.28 7.90
CA VAL A 188 -5.94 11.91 7.77
C VAL A 188 -6.46 11.09 8.96
N GLU A 189 -7.32 10.12 8.67
CA GLU A 189 -7.93 9.24 9.68
C GLU A 189 -6.98 8.10 10.05
N ALA A 190 -6.28 7.54 9.07
CA ALA A 190 -5.30 6.49 9.28
C ALA A 190 -4.30 6.43 8.11
N ALA A 191 -3.08 5.99 8.42
CA ALA A 191 -2.07 5.61 7.43
C ALA A 191 -1.62 4.17 7.72
N LEU A 192 -1.66 3.32 6.70
CA LEU A 192 -1.10 1.98 6.71
C LEU A 192 0.11 1.98 5.77
N VAL A 193 1.31 1.88 6.35
CA VAL A 193 2.55 1.79 5.58
C VAL A 193 2.97 0.34 5.51
N LEU A 194 3.23 -0.13 4.29
CA LEU A 194 3.53 -1.50 3.95
C LEU A 194 5.05 -1.61 3.77
N GLU A 195 5.70 -2.41 4.62
CA GLU A 195 7.15 -2.60 4.59
C GLU A 195 7.53 -4.07 4.75
N THR A 196 8.61 -4.47 4.07
CA THR A 196 9.34 -5.73 4.32
C THR A 196 8.48 -7.01 4.28
N MET A 197 7.57 -7.14 3.30
CA MET A 197 6.61 -8.26 3.21
C MET A 197 6.97 -9.35 2.16
N GLY A 198 8.16 -9.29 1.58
CA GLY A 198 8.58 -10.14 0.45
C GLY A 198 9.40 -11.38 0.83
N TYR A 199 9.84 -11.50 2.08
CA TYR A 199 10.68 -12.59 2.57
C TYR A 199 10.11 -13.17 3.87
N TYR A 200 10.11 -14.49 3.97
CA TYR A 200 9.71 -15.20 5.19
C TYR A 200 10.54 -16.47 5.38
N THR A 201 10.54 -17.00 6.60
CA THR A 201 11.14 -18.28 6.94
C THR A 201 10.41 -18.93 8.11
N ASP A 202 10.23 -20.25 8.03
CA ASP A 202 9.64 -21.09 9.09
C ASP A 202 10.68 -21.58 10.11
N ALA A 203 11.96 -21.24 9.90
CA ALA A 203 13.01 -21.65 10.83
C ALA A 203 12.83 -20.93 12.19
N PRO A 204 12.99 -21.63 13.32
CA PRO A 204 12.85 -21.02 14.63
C PRO A 204 13.98 -20.01 14.89
N HIS A 205 13.70 -19.01 15.72
CA HIS A 205 14.65 -17.96 16.14
C HIS A 205 15.19 -17.08 15.01
N THR A 206 14.49 -16.97 13.89
CA THR A 206 14.84 -16.05 12.80
C THR A 206 14.19 -14.69 12.95
N GLN A 207 13.10 -14.59 13.70
CA GLN A 207 12.49 -13.30 14.02
C GLN A 207 13.29 -12.61 15.12
N GLN A 208 13.87 -11.46 14.79
CA GLN A 208 14.49 -10.59 15.78
C GLN A 208 13.39 -9.71 16.39
N LEU A 209 13.23 -9.79 17.70
CA LEU A 209 12.25 -9.01 18.45
C LEU A 209 12.98 -8.03 19.38
N PRO A 210 12.37 -6.86 19.67
CA PRO A 210 12.83 -6.01 20.75
C PRO A 210 12.91 -6.76 22.09
N PRO A 211 13.89 -6.44 22.95
CA PRO A 211 14.01 -7.05 24.27
C PRO A 211 12.72 -6.93 25.09
N GLY A 212 12.30 -8.02 25.72
CA GLY A 212 11.08 -8.12 26.53
C GLY A 212 9.84 -8.57 25.76
N LEU A 213 9.93 -8.76 24.44
CA LEU A 213 8.85 -9.32 23.62
C LEU A 213 9.03 -10.82 23.34
N GLU A 214 10.16 -11.40 23.75
CA GLU A 214 10.44 -12.83 23.64
C GLU A 214 9.39 -13.64 24.41
N GLY A 215 8.83 -14.67 23.77
CA GLY A 215 7.79 -15.53 24.37
C GLY A 215 6.35 -15.00 24.25
N ARG A 216 6.15 -13.73 23.85
CA ARG A 216 4.82 -13.20 23.51
C ARG A 216 4.50 -13.30 22.02
N TYR A 217 5.52 -13.25 21.17
CA TYR A 217 5.38 -13.31 19.71
C TYR A 217 6.10 -14.53 19.14
N PRO A 218 5.71 -15.01 17.94
CA PRO A 218 6.39 -16.11 17.28
C PRO A 218 7.88 -15.81 17.06
N SER A 219 8.72 -16.84 17.21
CA SER A 219 10.16 -16.74 16.91
C SER A 219 10.47 -16.96 15.42
N THR A 220 9.48 -17.35 14.62
CA THR A 220 9.54 -17.56 13.17
C THR A 220 9.11 -16.29 12.44
N GLY A 221 9.77 -15.97 11.33
CA GLY A 221 9.46 -14.79 10.51
C GLY A 221 8.44 -15.10 9.42
N ASN A 222 7.28 -15.65 9.77
CA ASN A 222 6.27 -16.15 8.81
C ASN A 222 4.85 -15.60 9.08
N PHE A 223 4.77 -14.35 9.56
CA PHE A 223 3.53 -13.64 9.85
C PHE A 223 3.60 -12.18 9.40
N ILE A 224 2.44 -11.53 9.23
CA ILE A 224 2.36 -10.08 9.03
C ILE A 224 2.23 -9.37 10.38
N ALA A 225 3.10 -8.41 10.65
CA ALA A 225 3.04 -7.60 11.86
C ALA A 225 2.29 -6.28 11.62
N PHE A 226 1.31 -5.98 12.46
CA PHE A 226 0.67 -4.67 12.57
C PHE A 226 1.33 -3.92 13.72
N VAL A 227 2.24 -3.01 13.40
CA VAL A 227 3.05 -2.29 14.39
C VAL A 227 2.65 -0.82 14.42
N GLY A 228 2.55 -0.25 15.63
CA GLY A 228 2.30 1.17 15.80
C GLY A 228 2.62 1.65 17.20
N THR A 229 2.49 2.96 17.42
CA THR A 229 2.66 3.54 18.75
C THR A 229 1.45 3.26 19.66
N LEU A 230 1.58 3.54 20.96
CA LEU A 230 0.45 3.43 21.90
C LEU A 230 -0.73 4.33 21.51
N GLU A 231 -0.47 5.51 20.96
CA GLU A 231 -1.48 6.43 20.44
C GLU A 231 -2.27 5.79 19.28
N SER A 232 -1.61 4.94 18.49
CA SER A 232 -2.20 4.21 17.37
C SER A 232 -2.79 2.85 17.77
N SER A 233 -2.84 2.52 19.07
CA SER A 233 -3.21 1.17 19.53
C SER A 233 -4.61 0.74 19.09
N LYS A 234 -5.57 1.68 18.99
CA LYS A 234 -6.90 1.37 18.45
C LYS A 234 -6.83 0.99 16.97
N LEU A 235 -6.10 1.76 16.17
CA LEU A 235 -5.90 1.48 14.75
C LEU A 235 -5.22 0.13 14.53
N VAL A 236 -4.18 -0.19 15.31
CA VAL A 236 -3.51 -1.50 15.26
C VAL A 236 -4.51 -2.64 15.54
N ARG A 237 -5.33 -2.52 16.59
CA ARG A 237 -6.33 -3.54 16.91
C ARG A 237 -7.40 -3.68 15.82
N ASP A 238 -7.92 -2.57 15.31
CA ASP A 238 -8.94 -2.57 14.28
C ASP A 238 -8.41 -3.17 12.96
N ALA A 239 -7.20 -2.79 12.55
CA ALA A 239 -6.55 -3.28 11.33
C ALA A 239 -6.25 -4.79 11.43
N LEU A 240 -5.70 -5.25 12.56
CA LEU A 240 -5.44 -6.67 12.81
C LEU A 240 -6.74 -7.49 12.79
N ALA A 241 -7.81 -6.99 13.42
CA ALA A 241 -9.10 -7.66 13.43
C ALA A 241 -9.71 -7.74 12.01
N ALA A 242 -9.60 -6.66 11.24
CA ALA A 242 -10.05 -6.65 9.85
C ALA A 242 -9.25 -7.64 8.99
N PHE A 243 -7.93 -7.70 9.16
CA PHE A 243 -7.06 -8.64 8.43
C PHE A 243 -7.40 -10.10 8.76
N ARG A 244 -7.47 -10.46 10.05
CA ARG A 244 -7.83 -11.81 10.50
C ARG A 244 -9.26 -12.21 10.11
N GLY A 245 -10.15 -11.25 9.91
CA GLY A 245 -11.50 -11.50 9.38
C GLY A 245 -11.55 -11.76 7.87
N ALA A 246 -10.50 -11.38 7.13
CA ALA A 246 -10.44 -11.48 5.68
C ALA A 246 -9.39 -12.50 5.17
N SER A 247 -8.50 -12.97 6.04
CA SER A 247 -7.38 -13.85 5.70
C SER A 247 -7.05 -14.78 6.85
N ASP A 248 -6.75 -16.04 6.51
CA ASP A 248 -6.21 -17.04 7.45
C ASP A 248 -4.68 -16.94 7.59
N PHE A 249 -4.03 -15.98 6.92
CA PHE A 249 -2.59 -15.79 7.00
C PHE A 249 -2.18 -15.35 8.43
N PRO A 250 -1.11 -15.92 9.02
CA PRO A 250 -0.66 -15.54 10.36
C PRO A 250 -0.39 -14.03 10.46
N ALA A 251 -0.93 -13.39 11.49
CA ALA A 251 -0.71 -11.97 11.72
C ALA A 251 -0.67 -11.66 13.21
N GLU A 252 0.18 -10.71 13.60
CA GLU A 252 0.36 -10.28 14.98
C GLU A 252 0.25 -8.76 15.11
N GLY A 253 -0.12 -8.29 16.29
CA GLY A 253 -0.25 -6.84 16.57
C GLY A 253 0.65 -6.39 17.71
N LEU A 254 1.33 -5.26 17.53
CA LEU A 254 2.14 -4.60 18.55
C LEU A 254 1.83 -3.10 18.57
N ALA A 255 1.34 -2.62 19.71
CA ALA A 255 1.29 -1.20 20.02
C ALA A 255 2.19 -0.94 21.22
N ALA A 256 3.25 -0.15 21.03
CA ALA A 256 4.29 0.05 22.05
C ALA A 256 4.76 1.53 22.10
N PRO A 257 5.45 1.97 23.17
CA PRO A 257 5.96 3.33 23.25
C PRO A 257 6.85 3.68 22.05
N ALA A 258 6.79 4.94 21.58
CA ALA A 258 7.52 5.38 20.39
C ALA A 258 9.05 5.21 20.48
N HIS A 259 9.63 5.12 21.68
CA HIS A 259 11.06 4.88 21.88
C HIS A 259 11.45 3.39 21.83
N THR A 260 10.50 2.48 21.61
CA THR A 260 10.76 1.04 21.46
C THR A 260 11.38 0.81 20.08
N THR A 261 12.56 0.17 20.04
CA THR A 261 13.24 -0.17 18.79
C THR A 261 12.30 -0.91 17.83
N GLY A 262 12.29 -0.51 16.55
CA GLY A 262 11.41 -1.10 15.52
C GLY A 262 9.98 -0.54 15.46
N VAL A 263 9.51 0.20 16.47
CA VAL A 263 8.12 0.73 16.47
C VAL A 263 7.97 1.99 15.61
N THR A 264 9.05 2.74 15.40
CA THR A 264 9.06 3.95 14.58
C THR A 264 10.10 3.91 13.46
N LEU A 265 10.64 2.71 13.17
CA LEU A 265 11.65 2.51 12.12
C LEU A 265 10.97 2.35 10.74
N SER A 266 10.17 3.35 10.32
CA SER A 266 9.38 3.34 9.07
C SER A 266 8.72 4.70 8.80
N ASP A 267 8.24 4.92 7.57
CA ASP A 267 7.40 6.06 7.15
C ASP A 267 6.19 6.34 8.04
N HIS A 268 5.58 5.35 8.70
CA HIS A 268 4.35 5.59 9.49
C HIS A 268 4.59 6.56 10.65
N SER A 269 5.83 6.69 11.12
CA SER A 269 6.24 7.61 12.17
C SER A 269 5.90 9.08 11.87
N SER A 270 5.92 9.47 10.58
CA SER A 270 5.59 10.83 10.12
C SER A 270 4.11 11.20 10.32
N THR A 271 3.22 10.20 10.40
CA THR A 271 1.76 10.38 10.41
C THR A 271 1.15 10.38 11.82
N ALA A 272 1.93 10.00 12.84
CA ALA A 272 1.46 9.92 14.23
C ALA A 272 1.05 11.29 14.84
N GLY A 273 1.50 12.40 14.23
CA GLY A 273 1.20 13.77 14.68
C GLY A 273 0.11 14.51 13.88
N THR A 274 -0.48 13.87 12.87
CA THR A 274 -1.49 14.47 11.97
C THR A 274 -2.93 14.18 12.42
N ALA A 275 -3.14 13.21 13.30
CA ALA A 275 -4.44 12.97 13.92
C ALA A 275 -4.79 14.13 14.86
N ILE A 276 -5.78 14.94 14.46
CA ILE A 276 -6.35 15.97 15.33
C ILE A 276 -6.91 15.25 16.56
N ARG A 277 -6.35 15.58 17.73
CA ARG A 277 -6.92 15.24 19.04
C ARG A 277 -8.42 15.60 18.99
N ARG A 278 -9.29 14.60 19.09
CA ARG A 278 -10.64 14.83 19.60
C ARG A 278 -10.59 14.82 21.12
#